data_AF-A0A2G9SBD9-F1
#
_entry.id   AF-A0A2G9SBD9-F1
#
_cell.length_a   1.000
_cell.length_b   1.000
_cell.length_c   1.000
_cell.angle_alpha   90.00
_cell.angle_beta   90.00
_cell.angle_gamma   90.00
#
_symmetry.space_group_name_H-M   'P 1'
#
loop_
_entity.id
_entity.type
_entity.pdbx_description
1 polymer ?
#
loop_
_entity_poly.entity_id
_entity_poly.type
_entity_poly.pdbx_seq_one_letter_code
_entity_poly.pdbx_strand_id
1 'polypeptide(L)'
;MDPKPEEEDETMEQFMDKFRTQKYKGAFNEERWEEEFDKVPMFMKKVPDEVKAENTPELACLQSILTDDPEELARSCKEEGNDYFKEKHYKKAIEAYTEGIKKNSKDQELNAVLYTNRAAAQFYLGNYRSSLNDAVAARKQKPDHLKAIIRGVLCYIEIKNYLEALKWCDEGLRINPSEKKLLEMRTKADKLQSRGIRLQEQRSNDDEETTYSITSSEDATGTRVYFEDEDSECFYQVDPKSTLLEIMQHSRFRVKAGTPSFLIFVKQSPFCRKYFSDKKLQRIC
;
A
#
# COMPACT_ATOMS: atom_id res chain seq x y z
N MET A 1 63.82 39.71 -62.56
CA MET A 1 63.81 39.34 -61.13
C MET A 1 62.44 39.73 -60.57
N ASP A 2 61.37 39.41 -61.27
CA ASP A 2 60.73 38.09 -61.47
C ASP A 2 59.70 37.87 -60.36
N PRO A 3 58.39 37.84 -60.71
CA PRO A 3 57.35 37.50 -59.75
C PRO A 3 57.48 36.02 -59.34
N LYS A 4 57.37 35.75 -58.05
CA LYS A 4 57.39 34.39 -57.49
C LYS A 4 56.22 33.57 -58.04
N PRO A 5 56.43 32.28 -58.34
CA PRO A 5 55.44 31.44 -59.00
C PRO A 5 54.33 31.01 -58.04
N GLU A 6 53.15 30.85 -58.63
CA GLU A 6 51.90 30.35 -58.08
C GLU A 6 52.06 28.87 -57.67
N GLU A 7 52.08 28.56 -56.37
CA GLU A 7 52.17 27.19 -55.82
C GLU A 7 51.01 26.84 -54.87
N GLU A 8 49.87 27.55 -54.93
CA GLU A 8 48.74 27.31 -54.01
C GLU A 8 47.55 26.57 -54.64
N ASP A 9 47.41 26.54 -55.96
CA ASP A 9 46.24 25.93 -56.63
C ASP A 9 46.29 24.39 -56.73
N GLU A 10 47.49 23.79 -56.83
CA GLU A 10 47.61 22.31 -56.94
C GLU A 10 47.23 21.58 -55.64
N THR A 11 47.40 22.22 -54.49
CA THR A 11 47.15 21.58 -53.19
C THR A 11 45.65 21.48 -52.86
N MET A 12 44.87 22.49 -53.24
CA MET A 12 43.42 22.46 -53.04
C MET A 12 42.74 21.52 -54.04
N GLU A 13 43.23 21.44 -55.27
CA GLU A 13 42.70 20.51 -56.28
C GLU A 13 43.00 19.05 -55.91
N GLN A 14 44.21 18.74 -55.43
CA GLN A 14 44.55 17.42 -54.88
C GLN A 14 43.74 17.07 -53.62
N PHE A 15 43.39 18.06 -52.80
CA PHE A 15 42.54 17.87 -51.63
C PHE A 15 41.07 17.63 -52.04
N MET A 16 40.56 18.37 -53.01
CA MET A 16 39.21 18.19 -53.57
C MET A 16 39.09 16.87 -54.36
N ASP A 17 40.17 16.38 -54.95
CA ASP A 17 40.24 15.06 -55.61
C ASP A 17 39.92 13.90 -54.66
N LYS A 18 40.27 14.04 -53.37
CA LYS A 18 39.93 13.06 -52.34
C LYS A 18 38.43 12.98 -52.05
N PHE A 19 37.68 14.02 -52.40
CA PHE A 19 36.23 14.10 -52.23
C PHE A 19 35.47 14.00 -53.56
N ARG A 20 36.15 13.84 -54.71
CA ARG A 20 35.47 13.51 -55.96
C ARG A 20 34.81 12.16 -55.78
N THR A 21 33.49 12.13 -55.91
CA THR A 21 32.68 10.92 -55.85
C THR A 21 33.19 9.96 -56.92
N GLN A 22 33.80 8.85 -56.49
CA GLN A 22 34.09 7.77 -57.42
C GLN A 22 32.76 7.40 -58.08
N LYS A 23 32.74 7.34 -59.41
CA LYS A 23 31.58 6.79 -60.15
C LYS A 23 31.27 5.44 -59.51
N TYR A 24 30.08 5.30 -58.93
CA TYR A 24 29.64 4.06 -58.29
C TYR A 24 29.85 2.90 -59.27
N LYS A 25 30.83 2.05 -58.98
CA LYS A 25 31.20 0.88 -59.79
C LYS A 25 30.80 -0.36 -59.02
N GLY A 26 30.04 -1.24 -59.67
CA GLY A 26 29.35 -2.34 -58.99
C GLY A 26 27.95 -1.93 -58.56
N ALA A 27 27.11 -1.53 -59.51
CA ALA A 27 25.68 -1.43 -59.26
C ALA A 27 25.17 -2.79 -58.77
N PHE A 28 24.23 -2.77 -57.83
CA PHE A 28 23.60 -3.98 -57.30
C PHE A 28 23.25 -4.92 -58.45
N ASN A 29 23.73 -6.16 -58.35
CA ASN A 29 23.39 -7.18 -59.34
C ASN A 29 21.89 -7.50 -59.20
N GLU A 30 21.09 -7.31 -60.24
CA GLU A 30 19.64 -7.56 -60.22
C GLU A 30 19.26 -8.98 -59.77
N GLU A 31 20.16 -9.96 -59.93
CA GLU A 31 19.93 -11.34 -59.48
C GLU A 31 20.32 -11.58 -58.02
N ARG A 32 21.17 -10.73 -57.44
CA ARG A 32 21.78 -10.92 -56.10
C ARG A 32 21.53 -9.76 -55.12
N TRP A 33 20.83 -8.72 -55.56
CA TRP A 33 20.56 -7.51 -54.79
C TRP A 33 19.96 -7.79 -53.41
N GLU A 34 19.07 -8.77 -53.30
CA GLU A 34 18.43 -9.14 -52.04
C GLU A 34 19.45 -9.64 -51.00
N GLU A 35 20.43 -10.46 -51.41
CA GLU A 35 21.51 -10.93 -50.53
C GLU A 35 22.48 -9.82 -50.14
N GLU A 36 22.67 -8.81 -51.00
CA GLU A 36 23.54 -7.67 -50.72
C GLU A 36 22.85 -6.66 -49.79
N PHE A 37 21.54 -6.45 -49.95
CA PHE A 37 20.73 -5.65 -49.04
C PHE A 37 20.61 -6.31 -47.67
N ASP A 38 20.48 -7.64 -47.60
CA ASP A 38 20.43 -8.38 -46.34
C ASP A 38 21.75 -8.27 -45.54
N LYS A 39 22.87 -7.85 -46.15
CA LYS A 39 24.14 -7.59 -45.44
C LYS A 39 24.24 -6.18 -44.88
N VAL A 40 23.40 -5.25 -45.34
CA VAL A 40 23.41 -3.87 -44.88
C VAL A 40 22.52 -3.76 -43.65
N PRO A 41 23.02 -3.31 -42.49
CA PRO A 41 22.26 -3.30 -41.24
C PRO A 41 20.90 -2.59 -41.32
N MET A 42 20.78 -1.56 -42.16
CA MET A 42 19.55 -0.79 -42.35
C MET A 42 18.46 -1.55 -43.14
N PHE A 43 18.84 -2.55 -43.94
CA PHE A 43 17.93 -3.28 -44.84
C PHE A 43 17.84 -4.78 -44.53
N MET A 44 18.58 -5.23 -43.52
CA MET A 44 18.64 -6.61 -43.09
C MET A 44 17.28 -7.08 -42.55
N LYS A 45 16.71 -8.14 -43.14
CA LYS A 45 15.40 -8.67 -42.70
C LYS A 45 15.44 -9.35 -41.33
N LYS A 46 16.60 -9.88 -40.93
CA LYS A 46 16.80 -10.60 -39.66
C LYS A 46 18.18 -10.29 -39.10
N VAL A 47 18.23 -9.81 -37.86
CA VAL A 47 19.49 -9.64 -37.13
C VAL A 47 20.08 -11.02 -36.84
N PRO A 48 21.37 -11.29 -37.14
CA PRO A 48 22.03 -12.54 -36.79
C PRO A 48 22.08 -12.71 -35.26
N ASP A 49 21.87 -13.93 -34.78
CA ASP A 49 21.82 -14.22 -33.33
C ASP A 49 23.17 -13.99 -32.62
N GLU A 50 24.31 -14.08 -33.35
CA GLU A 50 25.65 -13.81 -32.84
C GLU A 50 26.40 -12.82 -33.73
N VAL A 51 26.44 -11.54 -33.36
CA VAL A 51 27.26 -10.53 -34.04
C VAL A 51 28.61 -10.43 -33.33
N LYS A 52 29.66 -10.91 -33.99
CA LYS A 52 31.03 -10.70 -33.51
C LYS A 52 31.48 -9.29 -33.88
N ALA A 53 31.84 -8.49 -32.89
CA ALA A 53 32.34 -7.11 -33.07
C ALA A 53 33.54 -7.02 -34.03
N GLU A 54 34.28 -8.12 -34.19
CA GLU A 54 35.43 -8.26 -35.10
C GLU A 54 35.05 -8.21 -36.59
N ASN A 55 33.83 -8.64 -36.95
CA ASN A 55 33.40 -8.76 -38.35
C ASN A 55 32.53 -7.58 -38.83
N THR A 56 31.71 -7.02 -37.94
CA THR A 56 30.75 -5.95 -38.27
C THR A 56 30.54 -5.01 -37.07
N PRO A 57 31.39 -3.98 -36.91
CA PRO A 57 31.32 -3.07 -35.76
C PRO A 57 30.03 -2.22 -35.76
N GLU A 58 29.48 -1.89 -36.93
CA GLU A 58 28.24 -1.10 -37.06
C GLU A 58 27.02 -1.89 -36.58
N LEU A 59 26.97 -3.18 -36.91
CA LEU A 59 25.88 -4.07 -36.49
C LEU A 59 25.98 -4.38 -34.98
N ALA A 60 27.19 -4.48 -34.42
CA ALA A 60 27.39 -4.62 -32.98
C ALA A 60 26.96 -3.35 -32.22
N CYS A 61 27.24 -2.16 -32.78
CA CYS A 61 26.76 -0.89 -32.23
C CYS A 61 25.23 -0.81 -32.27
N LEU A 62 24.61 -1.12 -33.42
CA LEU A 62 23.15 -1.16 -33.56
C LEU A 62 22.51 -2.22 -32.66
N GLN A 63 23.13 -3.39 -32.53
CA GLN A 63 22.67 -4.43 -31.61
C GLN A 63 22.77 -3.95 -30.16
N SER A 64 23.84 -3.25 -29.76
CA SER A 64 23.95 -2.69 -28.41
C SER A 64 22.88 -1.64 -28.10
N ILE A 65 22.44 -0.88 -29.11
CA ILE A 65 21.33 0.08 -29.01
C ILE A 65 19.97 -0.64 -28.95
N LEU A 66 19.84 -1.80 -29.63
CA LEU A 66 18.61 -2.56 -29.74
C LEU A 66 18.41 -3.58 -28.60
N THR A 67 19.49 -4.13 -28.06
CA THR A 67 19.47 -4.98 -26.88
C THR A 67 19.21 -4.10 -25.68
N ASP A 68 17.93 -3.86 -25.44
CA ASP A 68 17.37 -3.32 -24.22
C ASP A 68 17.93 -4.10 -23.01
N ASP A 69 19.07 -3.66 -22.45
CA ASP A 69 19.56 -4.19 -21.20
C ASP A 69 18.46 -3.97 -20.15
N PRO A 70 17.88 -5.03 -19.56
CA PRO A 70 16.81 -4.88 -18.58
C PRO A 70 17.21 -3.97 -17.41
N GLU A 71 18.49 -3.88 -17.10
CA GLU A 71 19.00 -2.98 -16.08
C GLU A 71 18.99 -1.52 -16.52
N GLU A 72 19.40 -1.22 -17.75
CA GLU A 72 19.37 0.13 -18.30
C GLU A 72 17.94 0.65 -18.46
N LEU A 73 17.03 -0.20 -18.95
CA LEU A 73 15.61 0.12 -18.98
C LEU A 73 15.06 0.40 -17.57
N ALA A 74 15.42 -0.42 -16.58
CA ALA A 74 14.99 -0.19 -15.20
C ALA A 74 15.55 1.12 -14.62
N ARG A 75 16.79 1.51 -14.98
CA ARG A 75 17.38 2.82 -14.60
C ARG A 75 16.64 3.99 -15.26
N SER A 76 16.29 3.86 -16.53
CA SER A 76 15.50 4.87 -17.24
C SER A 76 14.12 5.06 -16.59
N CYS A 77 13.40 3.97 -16.32
CA CYS A 77 12.12 4.03 -15.60
C CYS A 77 12.24 4.63 -14.19
N LYS A 78 13.34 4.36 -13.48
CA LYS A 78 13.64 4.98 -12.18
C LYS A 78 13.79 6.50 -12.32
N GLU A 79 14.46 6.98 -13.36
CA GLU A 79 14.67 8.41 -13.60
C GLU A 79 13.36 9.11 -13.99
N GLU A 80 12.60 8.54 -14.91
CA GLU A 80 11.27 9.04 -15.28
C GLU A 80 10.34 9.11 -14.05
N GLY A 81 10.31 8.05 -13.23
CA GLY A 81 9.55 8.04 -11.99
C GLY A 81 10.01 9.10 -10.99
N ASN A 82 11.31 9.40 -10.92
CA ASN A 82 11.84 10.46 -10.06
C ASN A 82 11.40 11.84 -10.53
N ASP A 83 11.30 12.07 -11.84
CA ASP A 83 10.86 13.35 -12.39
C ASP A 83 9.37 13.58 -12.12
N TYR A 84 8.52 12.58 -12.36
CA TYR A 84 7.11 12.65 -11.94
C TYR A 84 6.96 12.84 -10.43
N PHE A 85 7.85 12.25 -9.63
CA PHE A 85 7.83 12.41 -8.18
C PHE A 85 8.16 13.84 -7.75
N LYS A 86 9.16 14.48 -8.39
CA LYS A 86 9.50 15.90 -8.15
C LYS A 86 8.33 16.82 -8.54
N GLU A 87 7.64 16.50 -9.63
CA GLU A 87 6.44 17.21 -10.08
C GLU A 87 5.18 16.93 -9.23
N LYS A 88 5.29 16.07 -8.19
CA LYS A 88 4.18 15.61 -7.33
C LYS A 88 3.10 14.84 -8.07
N HIS A 89 3.38 14.35 -9.27
CA HIS A 89 2.53 13.44 -10.03
C HIS A 89 2.72 12.00 -9.55
N TYR A 90 2.38 11.73 -8.29
CA TYR A 90 2.68 10.45 -7.62
C TYR A 90 2.07 9.22 -8.31
N LYS A 91 0.89 9.34 -8.94
CA LYS A 91 0.27 8.23 -9.69
C LYS A 91 1.12 7.80 -10.89
N LYS A 92 1.57 8.76 -11.70
CA LYS A 92 2.48 8.50 -12.83
C LYS A 92 3.83 7.98 -12.36
N ALA A 93 4.35 8.52 -11.26
CA ALA A 93 5.59 8.00 -10.65
C ALA A 93 5.46 6.52 -10.27
N ILE A 94 4.32 6.10 -9.70
CA ILE A 94 4.06 4.69 -9.36
C ILE A 94 4.04 3.81 -10.60
N GLU A 95 3.41 4.27 -11.68
CA GLU A 95 3.36 3.55 -12.96
C GLU A 95 4.79 3.36 -13.51
N ALA A 96 5.57 4.44 -13.60
CA ALA A 96 6.96 4.38 -14.07
C ALA A 96 7.84 3.44 -13.23
N TYR A 97 7.79 3.54 -11.89
CA TYR A 97 8.54 2.61 -11.03
C TYR A 97 8.07 1.16 -11.18
N THR A 98 6.77 0.95 -11.42
CA THR A 98 6.22 -0.40 -11.63
C THR A 98 6.72 -1.00 -12.93
N GLU A 99 6.81 -0.20 -14.00
CA GLU A 99 7.44 -0.63 -15.25
C GLU A 99 8.92 -0.98 -15.04
N GLY A 100 9.66 -0.17 -14.27
CA GLY A 100 11.05 -0.49 -13.90
C GLY A 100 11.19 -1.81 -13.15
N ILE A 101 10.29 -2.08 -12.19
CA ILE A 101 10.28 -3.35 -11.42
C ILE A 101 9.96 -4.54 -12.33
N LYS A 102 9.06 -4.37 -13.32
CA LYS A 102 8.70 -5.43 -14.27
C LYS A 102 9.85 -5.85 -15.17
N LYS A 103 10.85 -4.98 -15.41
CA LYS A 103 12.05 -5.34 -16.18
C LYS A 103 12.90 -6.42 -15.49
N ASN A 104 12.66 -6.68 -14.20
CA ASN A 104 13.31 -7.76 -13.44
C ASN A 104 14.84 -7.72 -13.55
N SER A 105 15.41 -6.54 -13.30
CA SER A 105 16.86 -6.35 -13.26
C SER A 105 17.51 -7.30 -12.26
N LYS A 106 18.72 -7.80 -12.57
CA LYS A 106 19.50 -8.64 -11.65
C LYS A 106 20.12 -7.81 -10.51
N ASP A 107 20.17 -6.49 -10.67
CA ASP A 107 20.70 -5.56 -9.67
C ASP A 107 19.72 -5.40 -8.49
N GLN A 108 20.08 -6.01 -7.36
CA GLN A 108 19.33 -5.94 -6.12
C GLN A 108 19.29 -4.52 -5.54
N GLU A 109 20.33 -3.70 -5.74
CA GLU A 109 20.35 -2.30 -5.28
C GLU A 109 19.31 -1.49 -6.05
N LEU A 110 19.30 -1.61 -7.38
CA LEU A 110 18.35 -0.93 -8.24
C LEU A 110 16.92 -1.33 -7.89
N ASN A 111 16.66 -2.63 -7.70
CA ASN A 111 15.35 -3.13 -7.29
C ASN A 111 14.95 -2.57 -5.92
N ALA A 112 15.84 -2.57 -4.93
CA ALA A 112 15.55 -2.01 -3.61
C ALA A 112 15.19 -0.52 -3.67
N VAL A 113 15.90 0.25 -4.52
CA VAL A 113 15.63 1.68 -4.76
C VAL A 113 14.27 1.88 -5.44
N LEU A 114 13.96 1.11 -6.49
CA LEU A 114 12.67 1.18 -7.20
C LEU A 114 11.50 0.92 -6.25
N TYR A 115 11.56 -0.15 -5.44
CA TYR A 115 10.53 -0.44 -4.43
C TYR A 115 10.43 0.68 -3.39
N THR A 116 11.55 1.24 -2.93
CA THR A 116 11.56 2.32 -1.93
C THR A 116 10.98 3.62 -2.47
N ASN A 117 11.25 3.95 -3.73
CA ASN A 117 10.70 5.13 -4.39
C ASN A 117 9.20 4.96 -4.71
N ARG A 118 8.78 3.77 -5.13
CA ARG A 118 7.36 3.46 -5.29
C ARG A 118 6.61 3.52 -3.95
N ALA A 119 7.21 3.00 -2.87
CA ALA A 119 6.68 3.13 -1.52
C ALA A 119 6.52 4.61 -1.13
N ALA A 120 7.51 5.45 -1.43
CA ALA A 120 7.40 6.89 -1.18
C ALA A 120 6.20 7.51 -1.92
N ALA A 121 6.03 7.22 -3.21
CA ALA A 121 4.92 7.75 -3.99
C ALA A 121 3.55 7.27 -3.45
N GLN A 122 3.44 5.98 -3.09
CA GLN A 122 2.25 5.42 -2.45
C GLN A 122 1.94 6.08 -1.11
N PHE A 123 2.97 6.36 -0.30
CA PHE A 123 2.82 7.04 0.99
C PHE A 123 2.22 8.45 0.82
N TYR A 124 2.71 9.23 -0.16
CA TYR A 124 2.17 10.57 -0.41
C TYR A 124 0.74 10.57 -0.97
N LEU A 125 0.27 9.46 -1.55
CA LEU A 125 -1.13 9.26 -1.92
C LEU A 125 -2.03 8.79 -0.76
N GLY A 126 -1.46 8.50 0.42
CA GLY A 126 -2.20 7.96 1.56
C GLY A 126 -2.39 6.43 1.52
N ASN A 127 -1.77 5.74 0.57
CA ASN A 127 -1.86 4.28 0.42
C ASN A 127 -0.86 3.58 1.36
N TYR A 128 -1.02 3.74 2.67
CA TYR A 128 -0.03 3.30 3.67
C TYR A 128 0.25 1.79 3.64
N ARG A 129 -0.77 0.96 3.40
CA ARG A 129 -0.61 -0.51 3.32
C ARG A 129 0.18 -0.93 2.09
N SER A 130 -0.10 -0.34 0.93
CA SER A 130 0.65 -0.60 -0.30
C SER A 130 2.10 -0.12 -0.18
N SER A 131 2.30 1.08 0.40
CA SER A 131 3.63 1.59 0.71
C SER A 131 4.41 0.68 1.66
N LEU A 132 3.74 0.09 2.67
CA LEU A 132 4.36 -0.86 3.58
C LEU A 132 4.80 -2.14 2.85
N ASN A 133 3.95 -2.69 1.98
CA ASN A 133 4.29 -3.88 1.19
C ASN A 133 5.52 -3.62 0.31
N ASP A 134 5.61 -2.44 -0.30
CA ASP A 134 6.77 -2.04 -1.09
C ASP A 134 8.03 -1.87 -0.22
N ALA A 135 7.92 -1.29 0.98
CA ALA A 135 9.04 -1.18 1.91
C ALA A 135 9.54 -2.55 2.38
N VAL A 136 8.63 -3.50 2.62
CA VAL A 136 8.97 -4.90 2.95
C VAL A 136 9.67 -5.56 1.76
N ALA A 137 9.18 -5.36 0.53
CA ALA A 137 9.79 -5.88 -0.68
C ALA A 137 11.20 -5.32 -0.91
N ALA A 138 11.39 -4.00 -0.73
CA ALA A 138 12.70 -3.36 -0.79
C ALA A 138 13.68 -3.97 0.22
N ARG A 139 13.22 -4.23 1.45
CA ARG A 139 14.03 -4.87 2.49
C ARG A 139 14.39 -6.32 2.18
N LYS A 140 13.54 -7.05 1.44
CA LYS A 140 13.86 -8.41 0.96
C LYS A 140 14.97 -8.39 -0.08
N GLN A 141 15.03 -7.36 -0.92
CA GLN A 141 16.13 -7.18 -1.88
C GLN A 141 17.42 -6.80 -1.14
N LYS A 142 17.32 -5.81 -0.25
CA LYS A 142 18.47 -5.28 0.49
C LYS A 142 18.11 -4.98 1.95
N PRO A 143 18.48 -5.87 2.89
CA PRO A 143 18.15 -5.72 4.31
C PRO A 143 18.76 -4.49 4.99
N ASP A 144 19.93 -4.03 4.52
CA ASP A 144 20.66 -2.87 5.01
C ASP A 144 20.19 -1.54 4.38
N HIS A 145 19.15 -1.57 3.54
CA HIS A 145 18.62 -0.37 2.91
C HIS A 145 17.83 0.52 3.89
N LEU A 146 18.54 1.43 4.54
CA LEU A 146 18.01 2.28 5.61
C LEU A 146 16.78 3.11 5.19
N LYS A 147 16.74 3.60 3.94
CA LYS A 147 15.60 4.38 3.42
C LYS A 147 14.31 3.55 3.36
N ALA A 148 14.39 2.26 3.03
CA ALA A 148 13.24 1.35 3.07
C ALA A 148 12.74 1.14 4.50
N ILE A 149 13.66 0.95 5.45
CA ILE A 149 13.31 0.77 6.88
C ILE A 149 12.60 2.02 7.40
N ILE A 150 13.17 3.20 7.16
CA ILE A 150 12.54 4.49 7.54
C ILE A 150 11.15 4.62 6.95
N ARG A 151 10.96 4.25 5.67
CA ARG A 151 9.64 4.30 5.03
C ARG A 151 8.66 3.30 5.64
N GLY A 152 9.10 2.09 5.96
CA GLY A 152 8.28 1.09 6.64
C GLY A 152 7.83 1.52 8.03
N VAL A 153 8.74 2.10 8.83
CA VAL A 153 8.43 2.69 10.15
C VAL A 153 7.35 3.77 10.03
N LEU A 154 7.50 4.69 9.08
CA LEU A 154 6.48 5.72 8.82
C LEU A 154 5.11 5.09 8.53
N CYS A 155 5.06 4.05 7.69
CA CYS A 155 3.81 3.37 7.37
C CYS A 155 3.18 2.70 8.59
N TYR A 156 3.96 2.03 9.44
CA TYR A 156 3.44 1.40 10.65
C TYR A 156 2.87 2.42 11.65
N ILE A 157 3.52 3.59 11.77
CA ILE A 157 3.00 4.68 12.59
C ILE A 157 1.65 5.17 12.06
N GLU A 158 1.51 5.39 10.75
CA GLU A 158 0.23 5.83 10.14
C GLU A 158 -0.88 4.77 10.26
N ILE A 159 -0.53 3.48 10.18
CA ILE A 159 -1.48 2.37 10.37
C ILE A 159 -1.79 2.12 11.86
N LYS A 160 -1.16 2.88 12.77
CA LYS A 160 -1.30 2.75 14.23
C LYS A 160 -0.84 1.41 14.80
N ASN A 161 0.03 0.70 14.08
CA ASN A 161 0.69 -0.50 14.58
C ASN A 161 2.07 -0.13 15.14
N TYR A 162 2.08 0.44 16.34
CA TYR A 162 3.29 1.01 16.93
C TYR A 162 4.28 -0.07 17.40
N LEU A 163 3.80 -1.28 17.73
CA LEU A 163 4.67 -2.40 18.12
C LEU A 163 5.61 -2.80 16.99
N GLU A 164 5.08 -2.96 15.77
CA GLU A 164 5.91 -3.26 14.60
C GLU A 164 6.79 -2.06 14.20
N ALA A 165 6.30 -0.83 14.37
CA ALA A 165 7.13 0.36 14.16
C ALA A 165 8.37 0.37 15.05
N LEU A 166 8.23 0.02 16.34
CA LEU A 166 9.35 -0.06 17.28
C LEU A 166 10.36 -1.13 16.88
N LYS A 167 9.90 -2.34 16.52
CA LYS A 167 10.77 -3.42 16.03
C LYS A 167 11.58 -2.98 14.82
N TRP A 168 10.95 -2.32 13.87
CA TRP A 168 11.62 -1.81 12.66
C TRP A 168 12.60 -0.67 12.98
N CYS A 169 12.29 0.20 13.94
CA CYS A 169 13.25 1.18 14.43
C CYS A 169 14.48 0.51 15.04
N ASP A 170 14.28 -0.49 15.90
CA ASP A 170 15.39 -1.22 16.55
C ASP A 170 16.24 -1.98 15.52
N GLU A 171 15.63 -2.55 14.48
CA GLU A 171 16.34 -3.12 13.32
C GLU A 171 17.18 -2.08 12.56
N GLY A 172 16.59 -0.92 12.24
CA GLY A 172 17.31 0.15 11.53
C GLY A 172 18.46 0.75 12.35
N LEU A 173 18.26 0.91 13.67
CA LEU A 173 19.29 1.42 14.58
C LEU A 173 20.42 0.42 14.82
N ARG A 174 20.18 -0.89 14.63
CA ARG A 174 21.26 -1.88 14.60
C ARG A 174 22.18 -1.71 13.39
N ILE A 175 21.64 -1.25 12.25
CA ILE A 175 22.42 -0.97 11.04
C ILE A 175 23.14 0.37 11.16
N ASN A 176 22.42 1.43 11.56
CA ASN A 176 22.99 2.75 11.79
C ASN A 176 22.48 3.35 13.12
N PRO A 177 23.28 3.24 14.21
CA PRO A 177 22.88 3.74 15.52
C PRO A 177 22.70 5.26 15.61
N SER A 178 23.32 6.02 14.69
CA SER A 178 23.31 7.49 14.71
C SER A 178 22.21 8.10 13.83
N GLU A 179 21.31 7.26 13.28
CA GLU A 179 20.23 7.73 12.42
C GLU A 179 19.17 8.51 13.21
N LYS A 180 19.27 9.83 13.21
CA LYS A 180 18.39 10.75 13.95
C LYS A 180 16.91 10.50 13.66
N LYS A 181 16.56 10.25 12.40
CA LYS A 181 15.15 10.08 12.00
C LYS A 181 14.54 8.83 12.63
N LEU A 182 15.30 7.74 12.74
CA LEU A 182 14.84 6.52 13.41
C LEU A 182 14.69 6.73 14.92
N LEU A 183 15.61 7.44 15.58
CA LEU A 183 15.51 7.78 17.00
C LEU A 183 14.26 8.62 17.29
N GLU A 184 13.99 9.64 16.48
CA GLU A 184 12.77 10.47 16.59
C GLU A 184 11.49 9.65 16.37
N MET A 185 11.46 8.79 15.34
CA MET A 185 10.29 7.96 15.07
C MET A 185 10.07 6.90 16.16
N ARG A 186 11.14 6.34 16.73
CA ARG A 186 11.09 5.39 17.84
C ARG A 186 10.47 6.02 19.09
N THR A 187 10.95 7.19 19.50
CA THR A 187 10.39 7.93 20.65
C THR A 187 8.93 8.32 20.42
N LYS A 188 8.56 8.72 19.20
CA LYS A 188 7.17 8.98 18.82
C LYS A 188 6.30 7.73 18.92
N ALA A 189 6.76 6.60 18.37
CA ALA A 189 6.04 5.33 18.40
C ALA A 189 5.85 4.82 19.84
N ASP A 190 6.87 4.92 20.68
CA ASP A 190 6.83 4.53 22.10
C ASP A 190 5.79 5.34 22.90
N LYS A 191 5.78 6.66 22.71
CA LYS A 191 4.79 7.56 23.33
C LYS A 191 3.36 7.23 22.89
N LEU A 192 3.17 6.94 21.61
CA LEU A 192 1.86 6.58 21.06
C LEU A 192 1.39 5.21 21.56
N GLN A 193 2.30 4.24 21.65
CA GLN A 193 2.03 2.91 22.20
C GLN A 193 1.63 2.98 23.67
N SER A 194 2.42 3.66 24.49
CA SER A 194 2.15 3.85 25.93
C SER A 194 0.81 4.55 26.17
N ARG A 195 0.49 5.57 25.36
CA ARG A 195 -0.81 6.25 25.42
C ARG A 195 -1.95 5.30 25.04
N GLY A 196 -1.76 4.46 24.02
CA GLY A 196 -2.76 3.46 23.61
C GLY A 196 -3.07 2.46 24.72
N ILE A 197 -2.03 1.93 25.37
CA ILE A 197 -2.17 0.99 26.51
C ILE A 197 -2.94 1.64 27.66
N ARG A 198 -2.57 2.86 28.07
CA ARG A 198 -3.27 3.58 29.15
C ARG A 198 -4.75 3.81 28.86
N LEU A 199 -5.09 4.17 27.63
CA LEU A 199 -6.49 4.36 27.22
C LEU A 199 -7.25 3.03 27.21
N GLN A 200 -6.59 1.94 26.86
CA GLN A 200 -7.17 0.61 26.89
C GLN A 200 -7.40 0.13 28.33
N GLU A 201 -6.44 0.35 29.23
CA GLU A 201 -6.57 0.07 30.67
C GLU A 201 -7.70 0.88 31.32
N GLN A 202 -7.78 2.19 31.03
CA GLN A 202 -8.87 3.03 31.51
C GLN A 202 -10.23 2.52 31.04
N ARG A 203 -10.34 2.17 29.75
CA ARG A 203 -11.59 1.62 29.20
C ARG A 203 -11.96 0.28 29.82
N SER A 204 -10.99 -0.60 30.05
CA SER A 204 -11.23 -1.86 30.75
C SER A 204 -11.70 -1.65 32.18
N ASN A 205 -11.11 -0.68 32.89
CA ASN A 205 -11.54 -0.35 34.26
C ASN A 205 -12.95 0.26 34.29
N ASP A 206 -13.28 1.14 33.33
CA ASP A 206 -14.63 1.72 33.19
C ASP A 206 -15.66 0.63 32.85
N ASP A 207 -15.30 -0.33 31.98
CA ASP A 207 -16.14 -1.48 31.62
C ASP A 207 -16.31 -2.44 32.82
N GLU A 208 -15.26 -2.65 33.64
CA GLU A 208 -15.32 -3.43 34.89
C GLU A 208 -16.15 -2.72 35.97
N GLU A 209 -16.02 -1.41 36.15
CA GLU A 209 -16.83 -0.62 37.09
C GLU A 209 -18.31 -0.59 36.67
N THR A 210 -18.57 -0.49 35.36
CA THR A 210 -19.92 -0.60 34.79
C THR A 210 -20.49 -2.01 35.00
N THR A 211 -19.68 -3.05 34.80
CA THR A 211 -20.10 -4.44 35.02
C THR A 211 -20.32 -4.74 36.51
N TYR A 212 -19.45 -4.23 37.38
CA TYR A 212 -19.56 -4.37 38.83
C TYR A 212 -20.77 -3.62 39.39
N SER A 213 -21.10 -2.43 38.86
CA SER A 213 -22.30 -1.70 39.24
C SER A 213 -23.59 -2.34 38.72
N ILE A 214 -23.57 -2.98 37.55
CA ILE A 214 -24.68 -3.80 37.04
C ILE A 214 -24.88 -5.05 37.91
N THR A 215 -23.81 -5.77 38.25
CA THR A 215 -23.87 -7.01 39.03
C THR A 215 -24.13 -6.79 40.53
N SER A 216 -23.60 -5.73 41.13
CA SER A 216 -23.91 -5.34 42.53
C SER A 216 -25.34 -4.80 42.70
N SER A 217 -26.07 -4.58 41.61
CA SER A 217 -27.49 -4.20 41.64
C SER A 217 -28.45 -5.40 41.80
N GLU A 218 -27.92 -6.61 42.05
CA GLU A 218 -28.70 -7.83 42.30
C GLU A 218 -29.59 -7.80 43.56
N ASP A 219 -29.61 -6.69 44.32
CA ASP A 219 -30.66 -6.40 45.32
C ASP A 219 -31.29 -4.99 45.19
N ALA A 220 -31.02 -4.24 44.12
CA ALA A 220 -31.44 -2.83 44.00
C ALA A 220 -32.13 -2.45 42.70
N THR A 221 -32.58 -3.41 41.87
CA THR A 221 -33.58 -3.08 40.85
C THR A 221 -34.91 -2.84 41.56
N GLY A 222 -35.13 -1.60 41.95
CA GLY A 222 -36.46 -1.08 42.24
C GLY A 222 -37.31 -1.10 40.98
N THR A 223 -37.36 -2.19 40.22
CA THR A 223 -38.03 -2.34 38.94
C THR A 223 -38.75 -3.69 38.92
N ARG A 224 -39.96 -3.71 38.38
CA ARG A 224 -40.81 -4.89 38.26
C ARG A 224 -41.24 -5.04 36.81
N VAL A 225 -41.18 -6.26 36.31
CA VAL A 225 -41.57 -6.62 34.95
C VAL A 225 -42.97 -7.24 34.99
N TYR A 226 -43.80 -6.88 34.02
CA TYR A 226 -45.17 -7.36 33.88
C TYR A 226 -45.49 -7.69 32.43
N PHE A 227 -46.50 -8.52 32.21
CA PHE A 227 -47.21 -8.59 30.93
C PHE A 227 -48.71 -8.44 31.15
N GLU A 228 -49.43 -8.07 30.10
CA GLU A 228 -50.88 -7.85 30.11
C GLU A 228 -51.59 -9.01 29.42
N ASP A 229 -52.64 -9.52 30.05
CA ASP A 229 -53.59 -10.45 29.44
C ASP A 229 -54.71 -9.67 28.78
N GLU A 230 -54.73 -9.67 27.45
CA GLU A 230 -55.71 -8.93 26.65
C GLU A 230 -57.15 -9.42 26.86
N ASP A 231 -57.34 -10.68 27.24
CA ASP A 231 -58.68 -11.26 27.38
C ASP A 231 -59.32 -10.91 28.74
N SER A 232 -58.52 -10.56 29.74
CA SER A 232 -58.99 -10.36 31.12
C SER A 232 -58.61 -9.01 31.74
N GLU A 233 -57.91 -8.13 31.00
CA GLU A 233 -57.35 -6.85 31.46
C GLU A 233 -56.54 -6.98 32.76
N CYS A 234 -55.95 -8.16 32.99
CA CYS A 234 -55.16 -8.48 34.18
C CYS A 234 -53.67 -8.42 33.87
N PHE A 235 -52.89 -8.00 34.87
CA PHE A 235 -51.45 -7.85 34.74
C PHE A 235 -50.75 -8.93 35.56
N TYR A 236 -49.78 -9.61 34.93
CA TYR A 236 -49.02 -10.69 35.57
C TYR A 236 -47.60 -10.21 35.85
N GLN A 237 -47.19 -10.24 37.12
CA GLN A 237 -45.82 -9.92 37.51
C GLN A 237 -44.90 -11.09 37.14
N VAL A 238 -43.81 -10.77 36.43
CA VAL A 238 -42.76 -11.69 36.03
C VAL A 238 -41.61 -11.62 37.03
N ASP A 239 -41.09 -12.78 37.44
CA ASP A 239 -39.83 -12.86 38.16
C ASP A 239 -38.67 -12.67 37.18
N PRO A 240 -37.80 -11.65 37.36
CA PRO A 240 -36.62 -11.46 36.52
C PRO A 240 -35.66 -12.66 36.48
N LYS A 241 -35.77 -13.59 37.43
CA LYS A 241 -34.98 -14.84 37.47
C LYS A 241 -35.54 -15.96 36.59
N SER A 242 -36.79 -15.84 36.12
CA SER A 242 -37.40 -16.82 35.21
C SER A 242 -36.88 -16.68 33.79
N THR A 243 -36.81 -17.79 33.05
CA THR A 243 -36.37 -17.74 31.66
C THR A 243 -37.50 -17.21 30.76
N LEU A 244 -37.13 -16.56 29.64
CA LEU A 244 -38.11 -16.07 28.68
C LEU A 244 -39.03 -17.20 28.15
N LEU A 245 -38.48 -18.40 28.02
CA LEU A 245 -39.23 -19.57 27.56
C LEU A 245 -40.34 -19.97 28.54
N GLU A 246 -40.05 -20.00 29.84
CA GLU A 246 -41.05 -20.29 30.89
C GLU A 246 -42.20 -19.27 30.86
N ILE A 247 -41.86 -17.99 30.66
CA ILE A 247 -42.85 -16.92 30.62
C ILE A 247 -43.73 -17.02 29.37
N MET A 248 -43.14 -17.34 28.21
CA MET A 248 -43.87 -17.50 26.95
C MET A 248 -44.78 -18.73 26.92
N GLN A 249 -44.51 -19.75 27.75
CA GLN A 249 -45.36 -20.94 27.89
C GLN A 249 -46.60 -20.69 28.77
N HIS A 250 -46.68 -19.55 29.45
CA HIS A 250 -47.81 -19.22 30.30
C HIS A 250 -49.11 -19.11 29.47
N SER A 251 -50.17 -19.78 29.93
CA SER A 251 -51.45 -19.89 29.20
C SER A 251 -52.12 -18.56 28.82
N ARG A 252 -51.73 -17.48 29.50
CA ARG A 252 -52.25 -16.11 29.30
C ARG A 252 -51.27 -15.17 28.58
N PHE A 253 -50.07 -15.63 28.23
CA PHE A 253 -49.10 -14.81 27.52
C PHE A 253 -49.31 -14.92 25.99
N ARG A 254 -49.47 -13.80 25.29
CA ARG A 254 -49.61 -13.76 23.84
C ARG A 254 -48.47 -12.96 23.19
N VAL A 255 -47.87 -13.52 22.15
CA VAL A 255 -46.85 -12.87 21.32
C VAL A 255 -47.53 -12.13 20.18
N LYS A 256 -47.28 -10.82 20.05
CA LYS A 256 -47.88 -9.98 19.00
C LYS A 256 -46.88 -9.75 17.88
N ALA A 257 -47.24 -10.08 16.65
CA ALA A 257 -46.37 -9.90 15.47
C ALA A 257 -44.94 -10.46 15.66
N GLY A 258 -44.82 -11.62 16.31
CA GLY A 258 -43.53 -12.26 16.61
C GLY A 258 -42.73 -11.60 17.74
N THR A 259 -43.27 -10.58 18.41
CA THR A 259 -42.57 -9.82 19.46
C THR A 259 -43.27 -9.99 20.82
N PRO A 260 -42.60 -10.62 21.81
CA PRO A 260 -43.10 -10.66 23.18
C PRO A 260 -43.06 -9.25 23.78
N SER A 261 -44.15 -8.84 24.45
CA SER A 261 -44.30 -7.50 25.00
C SER A 261 -44.31 -7.54 26.53
N PHE A 262 -43.51 -6.66 27.15
CA PHE A 262 -43.40 -6.53 28.59
C PHE A 262 -43.50 -5.06 29.00
N LEU A 263 -44.03 -4.83 30.19
CA LEU A 263 -44.09 -3.53 30.83
C LEU A 263 -43.13 -3.51 32.02
N ILE A 264 -42.33 -2.46 32.09
CA ILE A 264 -41.28 -2.31 33.10
C ILE A 264 -41.62 -1.09 33.95
N PHE A 265 -41.75 -1.30 35.26
CA PHE A 265 -42.11 -0.25 36.21
C PHE A 265 -41.11 -0.12 37.33
N VAL A 266 -40.78 1.11 37.73
CA VAL A 266 -40.01 1.35 38.95
C VAL A 266 -40.90 1.08 40.18
N LYS A 267 -40.52 0.10 41.00
CA LYS A 267 -41.07 -0.27 42.31
C LYS A 267 -41.34 0.99 43.14
N GLN A 268 -42.56 1.09 43.65
CA GLN A 268 -43.04 2.19 44.49
C GLN A 268 -43.09 3.59 43.85
N SER A 269 -42.75 3.76 42.56
CA SER A 269 -42.91 5.05 41.88
C SER A 269 -44.37 5.54 41.93
N PRO A 270 -44.61 6.86 42.02
CA PRO A 270 -45.97 7.41 42.02
C PRO A 270 -46.79 6.96 40.81
N PHE A 271 -46.14 6.83 39.64
CA PHE A 271 -46.77 6.33 38.43
C PHE A 271 -47.16 4.85 38.55
N CYS A 272 -46.28 3.97 39.05
CA CYS A 272 -46.63 2.56 39.27
C CYS A 272 -47.84 2.41 40.20
N ARG A 273 -47.91 3.20 41.29
CA ARG A 273 -49.05 3.16 42.23
C ARG A 273 -50.35 3.64 41.58
N LYS A 274 -50.29 4.71 40.78
CA LYS A 274 -51.44 5.25 40.05
C LYS A 274 -51.86 4.37 38.88
N TYR A 275 -50.94 3.71 38.20
CA TYR A 275 -51.23 2.89 37.03
C TYR A 275 -51.96 1.59 37.42
N PHE A 276 -51.61 1.01 38.57
CA PHE A 276 -52.22 -0.21 39.09
C PHE A 276 -53.29 0.02 40.16
N SER A 277 -53.73 1.25 40.42
CA SER A 277 -54.75 1.54 41.46
C SER A 277 -56.08 0.86 41.19
N ASP A 278 -56.47 0.80 39.92
CA ASP A 278 -57.78 0.30 39.47
C ASP A 278 -57.65 -0.99 38.63
N LYS A 279 -56.47 -1.62 38.63
CA LYS A 279 -56.16 -2.78 37.79
C LYS A 279 -55.89 -4.03 38.63
N LYS A 280 -56.30 -5.19 38.12
CA LYS A 280 -56.06 -6.48 38.78
C LYS A 280 -54.63 -6.96 38.52
N LEU A 281 -53.88 -7.17 39.60
CA LEU A 281 -52.51 -7.67 39.57
C LEU A 281 -52.45 -9.12 40.05
N GLN A 282 -51.85 -9.99 39.27
CA GLN A 282 -51.57 -11.38 39.61
C GLN A 282 -50.07 -11.66 39.56
N ARG A 283 -49.64 -12.69 40.29
CA ARG A 283 -48.27 -13.20 40.23
C ARG A 283 -48.27 -14.53 39.51
N ILE A 284 -47.29 -14.73 38.66
CA ILE A 284 -46.99 -16.05 38.10
C ILE A 284 -46.38 -16.86 39.24
N CYS A 285 -46.98 -18.00 39.56
CA CYS A 285 -46.41 -18.99 40.47
C CYS A 285 -45.72 -20.08 39.66
#